data_AF-A0A939H0Q2-F1
#
_entry.id   AF-A0A939H0Q2-F1
#
_cell.length_a   1.000
_cell.length_b   1.000
_cell.length_c   1.000
_cell.angle_alpha   90.00
_cell.angle_beta   90.00
_cell.angle_gamma   90.00
#
_symmetry.space_group_name_H-M   'P 1'
#
loop_
_entity.id
_entity.type
_entity.pdbx_description
1 polymer ?
#
loop_
_entity_poly.entity_id
_entity_poly.type
_entity_poly.pdbx_seq_one_letter_code
_entity_poly.pdbx_strand_id
1 'polypeptide(L)'
;MSEATATATATAAAAAVTARLPAFIRVLVVQPPKEGVGKTGKPYKFQEVDCVALDENGEALQVGVLPVPNKLIGMVTEGVYSPVYGMRVDFQTRKIGPSIIDLNRVENRQRVAPSSTK
;
A
#
# COMPACT_ATOMS: atom_id res chain seq x y z
N MET A 1 -32.50 43.95 8.38
CA MET A 1 -31.11 43.48 8.23
C MET A 1 -31.00 42.25 9.11
N SER A 2 -31.35 41.02 8.70
CA SER A 2 -30.82 40.17 7.64
C SER A 2 -29.30 40.04 7.69
N GLU A 3 -28.81 39.07 8.47
CA GLU A 3 -27.58 38.34 8.13
C GLU A 3 -27.77 36.89 8.58
N ALA A 4 -27.87 36.03 7.57
CA ALA A 4 -27.73 34.59 7.69
C ALA A 4 -26.23 34.28 7.79
N THR A 5 -25.84 33.33 8.63
CA THR A 5 -24.63 32.56 8.34
C THR A 5 -24.85 31.12 8.77
N ALA A 6 -24.84 30.28 7.74
CA ALA A 6 -25.02 28.85 7.76
C ALA A 6 -23.86 28.14 8.48
N THR A 7 -24.18 27.25 9.42
CA THR A 7 -23.24 26.21 9.85
C THR A 7 -23.45 25.01 8.93
N ALA A 8 -22.63 24.93 7.88
CA ALA A 8 -22.63 23.83 6.95
C ALA A 8 -22.20 22.52 7.65
N THR A 9 -23.01 21.50 7.42
CA THR A 9 -22.82 20.13 7.87
C THR A 9 -21.96 19.37 6.86
N ALA A 10 -21.14 18.45 7.41
CA ALA A 10 -20.52 17.27 6.77
C ALA A 10 -19.46 17.48 5.67
N THR A 11 -18.34 16.77 5.81
CA THR A 11 -17.78 15.97 4.71
C THR A 11 -17.07 14.76 5.30
N ALA A 12 -17.55 13.58 4.91
CA ALA A 12 -16.95 12.29 5.16
C ALA A 12 -15.51 12.27 4.64
N ALA A 13 -14.61 11.60 5.37
CA ALA A 13 -13.25 11.31 4.93
C ALA A 13 -13.32 10.41 3.69
N ALA A 14 -13.37 11.03 2.51
CA ALA A 14 -12.97 10.40 1.27
C ALA A 14 -11.49 10.03 1.44
N ALA A 15 -11.15 8.76 1.19
CA ALA A 15 -9.77 8.35 1.02
C ALA A 15 -9.14 9.32 0.02
N ALA A 16 -8.20 10.15 0.48
CA ALA A 16 -7.49 11.04 -0.39
C ALA A 16 -6.85 10.15 -1.47
N VAL A 17 -7.26 10.35 -2.72
CA VAL A 17 -6.47 9.88 -3.84
C VAL A 17 -5.19 10.70 -3.77
N THR A 18 -4.21 10.19 -3.03
CA THR A 18 -2.88 10.78 -3.02
C THR A 18 -2.40 10.69 -4.46
N ALA A 19 -2.21 11.84 -5.10
CA ALA A 19 -1.77 11.94 -6.49
C ALA A 19 -0.34 11.40 -6.73
N ARG A 20 0.25 10.76 -5.71
CA ARG A 20 1.62 10.27 -5.67
C ARG A 20 1.63 8.82 -5.24
N LEU A 21 2.46 8.04 -5.91
CA LEU A 21 2.72 6.66 -5.56
C LEU A 21 3.51 6.62 -4.24
N PRO A 22 3.24 5.66 -3.35
CA PRO A 22 4.00 5.55 -2.11
C PRO A 22 5.47 5.22 -2.37
N ALA A 23 6.36 5.86 -1.62
CA ALA A 23 7.79 5.60 -1.70
C ALA A 23 8.17 4.35 -0.90
N PHE A 24 7.43 4.04 0.17
CA PHE A 24 7.60 2.83 0.96
C PHE A 24 6.26 2.19 1.34
N ILE A 25 6.29 0.88 1.57
CA ILE A 25 5.19 0.10 2.10
C ILE A 25 5.66 -0.53 3.40
N ARG A 26 5.01 -0.19 4.51
CA ARG A 26 5.22 -0.86 5.79
C ARG A 26 4.18 -1.97 5.94
N VAL A 27 4.64 -3.21 5.86
CA VAL A 27 3.82 -4.40 6.11
C VAL A 27 3.64 -4.57 7.61
N LEU A 28 2.38 -4.63 8.05
CA LEU A 28 1.99 -4.80 9.45
C LEU A 28 1.56 -6.23 9.75
N VAL A 29 0.78 -6.84 8.86
CA VAL A 29 0.26 -8.20 9.03
C VAL A 29 0.36 -8.94 7.70
N VAL A 30 0.87 -10.16 7.75
CA VAL A 30 0.93 -11.05 6.58
C VAL A 30 -0.19 -12.06 6.68
N GLN A 31 -1.14 -12.00 5.75
CA GLN A 31 -2.23 -12.99 5.69
C GLN A 31 -1.68 -14.31 5.12
N PRO A 32 -2.20 -15.47 5.54
CA PRO A 32 -1.77 -16.75 4.99
C PRO A 32 -2.10 -16.84 3.48
N PRO A 33 -1.27 -17.51 2.67
CA PRO A 33 -1.58 -17.75 1.26
C PRO A 33 -2.90 -18.50 1.09
N LYS A 34 -3.74 -18.04 0.17
CA LYS A 34 -4.99 -18.67 -0.21
C LYS A 34 -4.81 -19.34 -1.58
N GLU A 35 -5.24 -20.58 -1.68
CA GLU A 35 -5.17 -21.41 -2.88
C GLU A 35 -6.56 -21.90 -3.26
N GLY A 36 -6.81 -22.09 -4.55
CA GLY A 36 -8.10 -22.59 -5.03
C GLY A 36 -8.13 -22.84 -6.52
N VAL A 37 -9.27 -23.33 -7.02
CA VAL A 37 -9.52 -23.52 -8.45
C VAL A 37 -10.47 -22.42 -8.91
N GLY A 38 -10.02 -21.62 -9.87
CA GLY A 38 -10.81 -20.53 -10.42
C GLY A 38 -12.00 -21.04 -11.22
N LYS A 39 -12.94 -20.13 -11.54
CA LYS A 39 -14.14 -20.44 -12.34
C LYS A 39 -13.84 -21.07 -13.71
N THR A 40 -12.63 -20.88 -14.22
CA THR A 40 -12.13 -21.41 -15.49
C THR A 40 -11.34 -22.73 -15.33
N GLY A 41 -11.36 -23.35 -14.16
CA GLY A 41 -10.61 -24.58 -13.86
C GLY A 41 -9.11 -24.39 -13.65
N LYS A 42 -8.61 -23.15 -13.72
CA LYS A 42 -7.18 -22.85 -13.50
C LYS A 42 -6.88 -22.72 -12.00
N PRO A 43 -5.81 -23.36 -11.48
CA PRO A 43 -5.40 -23.15 -10.11
C PRO A 43 -4.94 -21.70 -9.93
N TYR A 44 -5.32 -21.10 -8.80
CA TYR A 44 -4.83 -19.80 -8.39
C TYR A 44 -4.22 -19.89 -7.00
N LYS A 45 -3.22 -19.04 -6.77
CA LYS A 45 -2.63 -18.77 -5.46
C LYS A 45 -2.50 -17.28 -5.31
N PHE A 46 -3.00 -16.73 -4.20
CA PHE A 46 -2.85 -15.32 -3.88
C PHE A 46 -2.55 -15.13 -2.40
N GLN A 47 -1.90 -14.03 -2.07
CA GLN A 47 -1.63 -13.64 -0.69
C GLN A 47 -1.84 -12.13 -0.59
N GLU A 48 -2.30 -11.71 0.58
CA GLU A 48 -2.59 -10.31 0.90
C GLU A 48 -1.79 -9.90 2.12
N VAL A 49 -1.45 -8.62 2.21
CA VAL A 49 -0.81 -8.06 3.40
C VAL A 49 -1.53 -6.79 3.82
N ASP A 50 -1.71 -6.61 5.11
CA ASP A 50 -2.20 -5.36 5.69
C ASP A 50 -0.99 -4.44 5.87
N CYS A 51 -1.07 -3.24 5.31
CA CYS A 51 0.08 -2.36 5.21
C CYS A 51 -0.28 -0.87 5.30
N VAL A 52 0.76 -0.07 5.55
CA VAL A 52 0.71 1.38 5.50
C VAL A 52 1.59 1.86 4.34
N ALA A 53 0.98 2.62 3.44
CA ALA A 53 1.66 3.38 2.41
C ALA A 53 2.34 4.60 3.04
N LEU A 54 3.63 4.77 2.81
CA LEU A 54 4.43 5.88 3.32
C LEU A 54 4.96 6.75 2.18
N ASP A 55 5.17 8.03 2.48
CA ASP A 55 5.85 8.97 1.58
C ASP A 55 7.38 8.83 1.64
N GLU A 56 8.10 9.70 0.93
CA GLU A 56 9.57 9.72 0.88
C GLU A 56 10.21 10.06 2.25
N ASN A 57 9.48 10.73 3.13
CA ASN A 57 9.92 11.10 4.47
C ASN A 57 9.58 10.03 5.52
N GLY A 58 8.83 9.00 5.15
CA GLY A 58 8.33 7.96 6.04
C GLY A 58 7.02 8.32 6.76
N GLU A 59 6.34 9.39 6.36
CA GLU A 59 5.02 9.76 6.86
C GLU A 59 3.93 8.88 6.27
N ALA A 60 2.94 8.54 7.10
CA ALA A 60 1.84 7.68 6.68
C ALA A 60 0.86 8.42 5.75
N LEU A 61 0.76 7.94 4.51
CA LEU A 61 -0.20 8.42 3.53
C LEU A 61 -1.56 7.74 3.68
N GLN A 62 -1.55 6.40 3.75
CA GLN A 62 -2.78 5.61 3.77
C GLN A 62 -2.55 4.21 4.35
N VAL A 63 -3.56 3.65 5.02
CA VAL A 63 -3.60 2.25 5.45
C VAL A 63 -4.50 1.45 4.52
N GLY A 64 -4.09 0.24 4.14
CA GLY A 64 -4.87 -0.63 3.27
C GLY A 64 -4.32 -2.04 3.12
N VAL A 65 -4.95 -2.80 2.22
CA VAL A 65 -4.54 -4.16 1.88
C VAL A 65 -3.82 -4.13 0.54
N LEU A 66 -2.66 -4.77 0.46
CA LEU A 66 -1.88 -4.91 -0.76
C LEU A 66 -1.86 -6.38 -1.20
N PRO A 67 -2.24 -6.70 -2.46
CA PRO A 67 -2.00 -8.02 -3.01
C PRO A 67 -0.50 -8.25 -3.24
N VAL A 68 0.03 -9.35 -2.70
CA VAL A 68 1.44 -9.73 -2.86
C VAL A 68 1.67 -10.17 -4.32
N PRO A 69 2.69 -9.64 -5.00
CA PRO A 69 3.07 -10.12 -6.33
C PRO A 69 3.31 -11.64 -6.32
N ASN A 70 2.83 -12.37 -7.34
CA ASN A 70 2.86 -13.84 -7.37
C ASN A 70 4.23 -14.46 -7.05
N LYS A 71 5.32 -13.81 -7.47
CA LYS A 71 6.69 -14.28 -7.25
C LYS A 71 7.17 -14.17 -5.79
N LEU A 72 6.49 -13.37 -4.97
CA LEU A 72 6.81 -13.09 -3.57
C LEU A 72 5.88 -13.78 -2.57
N ILE A 73 4.90 -14.56 -3.06
CA ILE A 73 3.95 -15.25 -2.19
C ILE A 73 4.71 -16.20 -1.25
N GLY A 74 4.48 -16.06 0.05
CA GLY A 74 5.14 -16.81 1.12
C GLY A 74 6.52 -16.29 1.51
N MET A 75 7.02 -15.24 0.84
CA MET A 75 8.35 -14.66 1.12
C MET A 75 8.26 -13.31 1.85
N VAL A 76 7.11 -12.62 1.76
CA VAL A 76 6.90 -11.35 2.44
C VAL A 76 6.74 -11.56 3.94
N THR A 77 7.51 -10.79 4.71
CA THR A 77 7.43 -10.72 6.18
C THR A 77 7.10 -9.29 6.62
N GLU A 78 6.74 -9.11 7.88
CA GLU A 78 6.57 -7.78 8.46
C GLU A 78 7.86 -6.94 8.32
N GLY A 79 7.68 -5.65 8.02
CA GLY A 79 8.81 -4.75 7.78
C GLY A 79 8.50 -3.66 6.75
N VAL A 80 9.53 -2.88 6.42
CA VAL A 80 9.45 -1.79 5.43
C VAL A 80 10.02 -2.26 4.10
N TYR A 81 9.29 -1.99 3.02
CA TYR A 81 9.65 -2.35 1.66
C TYR A 81 9.62 -1.12 0.75
N SER A 82 10.54 -1.07 -0.19
CA SER A 82 10.46 -0.16 -1.34
C SER A 82 9.70 -0.87 -2.46
N PRO A 83 8.55 -0.35 -2.90
CA PRO A 83 7.77 -0.92 -4.00
C PRO A 83 8.44 -0.64 -5.35
N VAL A 84 8.48 -1.67 -6.20
CA VAL A 84 8.86 -1.51 -7.60
C VAL A 84 7.59 -1.45 -8.43
N TYR A 85 7.42 -0.35 -9.15
CA TYR A 85 6.27 -0.13 -10.01
C TYR A 85 6.54 -0.58 -11.44
N GLY A 86 5.56 -1.28 -12.01
CA GLY A 86 5.48 -1.54 -13.44
C GLY A 86 4.21 -0.95 -14.03
N MET A 87 4.22 -0.75 -15.34
CA MET A 87 3.01 -0.42 -16.09
C MET A 87 2.29 -1.70 -16.47
N ARG A 88 1.05 -1.85 -16.00
CA ARG A 88 0.20 -3.00 -16.34
C ARG A 88 -1.13 -2.53 -16.90
N VAL A 89 -1.65 -3.32 -17.83
CA VAL A 89 -3.03 -3.17 -18.29
C VAL A 89 -3.93 -3.73 -17.20
N ASP A 90 -4.85 -2.91 -16.72
CA ASP A 90 -5.94 -3.36 -15.90
C ASP A 90 -6.98 -4.07 -16.79
N PHE A 91 -7.24 -5.35 -16.50
CA PHE A 91 -8.10 -6.17 -17.37
C PHE A 91 -9.57 -5.77 -17.33
N GLN A 92 -10.02 -5.04 -16.31
CA GLN A 92 -11.41 -4.60 -16.20
C GLN A 92 -11.64 -3.29 -16.97
N THR A 93 -10.74 -2.32 -16.80
CA THR A 93 -10.84 -0.98 -17.38
C THR A 93 -10.15 -0.85 -18.74
N ARG A 94 -9.31 -1.84 -19.11
CA ARG A 94 -8.45 -1.85 -20.31
C ARG A 94 -7.46 -0.67 -20.37
N LYS A 95 -7.23 0.02 -19.26
CA LYS A 95 -6.29 1.15 -19.17
C LYS A 95 -4.95 0.68 -18.63
N ILE A 96 -3.89 1.36 -19.03
CA ILE A 96 -2.55 1.14 -18.48
C ILE A 96 -2.40 2.00 -17.22
N GLY A 97 -1.97 1.40 -16.13
CA GLY A 97 -1.75 2.10 -14.86
C GLY A 97 -0.58 1.51 -14.06
N PRO A 98 -0.10 2.24 -13.04
CA PRO A 98 0.95 1.77 -12.15
C PRO A 98 0.43 0.62 -11.29
N SER A 99 1.24 -0.44 -11.20
CA SER A 99 0.98 -1.60 -10.36
C SER A 99 2.28 -2.05 -9.71
N ILE A 100 2.22 -2.50 -8.46
CA ILE A 100 3.38 -3.02 -7.75
C ILE A 100 3.70 -4.40 -8.32
N ILE A 101 4.91 -4.53 -8.87
CA ILE A 101 5.39 -5.78 -9.48
C ILE A 101 6.47 -6.46 -8.64
N ASP A 102 7.05 -5.74 -7.68
CA ASP A 102 8.06 -6.24 -6.74
C ASP A 102 8.07 -5.45 -5.44
N LEU A 103 8.67 -6.03 -4.40
CA LEU A 103 8.87 -5.41 -3.10
C LEU A 103 10.30 -5.70 -2.63
N ASN A 104 11.13 -4.67 -2.58
CA ASN A 104 12.49 -4.78 -2.08
C ASN A 104 12.51 -4.45 -0.60
N ARG A 105 12.90 -5.41 0.24
CA ARG A 105 12.97 -5.17 1.68
C ARG A 105 14.03 -4.09 1.97
N VAL A 106 13.63 -3.06 2.68
CA VAL A 106 14.55 -2.05 3.19
C VAL A 106 15.07 -2.57 4.52
N GLU A 107 16.31 -3.07 4.52
CA GLU A 107 16.97 -3.38 5.79
C GLU A 107 17.10 -2.07 6.58
N ASN A 108 16.51 -2.03 7.78
CA ASN A 108 16.59 -0.88 8.68
C ASN A 108 18.06 -0.50 8.92
N ARG A 109 18.60 0.48 8.19
CA ARG A 109 19.96 1.00 8.45
C ARG A 109 19.99 2.14 9.47
N GLN A 110 18.88 2.44 10.15
CA GLN A 110 18.83 3.55 11.10
C GLN A 110 18.39 3.10 12.49
N ARG A 111 19.39 2.68 13.28
CA ARG A 111 19.53 3.24 14.63
C ARG A 111 19.90 4.72 14.43
N VAL A 112 18.92 5.61 14.47
CA VAL A 112 19.25 7.01 14.76
C VAL A 112 19.63 7.02 16.24
N ALA A 113 20.94 7.05 16.52
CA ALA A 113 21.43 7.26 17.87
C ALA A 113 20.83 8.58 18.39
N PRO A 114 20.26 8.64 19.60
CA PRO A 114 19.92 9.92 20.19
C PRO A 114 21.21 10.73 20.30
N SER A 115 21.24 11.87 19.63
CA SER A 115 22.30 12.86 19.76
C SER A 115 22.44 13.23 21.23
N SER A 116 23.53 12.77 21.85
CA SER A 116 23.96 13.26 23.16
C SER A 116 24.36 14.72 22.98
N THR A 117 23.45 15.63 23.32
CA THR A 117 23.77 17.04 23.51
C THR A 117 24.79 17.14 24.64
N LYS A 118 25.89 17.82 24.35
CA LYS A 118 26.99 18.10 25.26
C LYS A 118 26.68 19.33 26.11
#